data_AF-A0A378MVT2-F1
#
_entry.id   AF-A0A378MVT2-F1
#
_cell.length_a   1.000
_cell.length_b   1.000
_cell.length_c   1.000
_cell.angle_alpha   90.00
_cell.angle_beta   90.00
_cell.angle_gamma   90.00
#
_symmetry.space_group_name_H-M   'P 1'
#
loop_
_entity.id
_entity.type
_entity.pdbx_description
1 polymer ?
#
loop_
_entity_poly.entity_id
_entity_poly.type
_entity_poly.pdbx_seq_one_letter_code
_entity_poly.pdbx_strand_id
1 'polypeptide(L)'
;MVSGLICSGDAFINGNDKINQIRQNFPNVVAVEMEAAAIAQVCHGFNLPFVIVRAVSDVADKESHLSFEEFLPLAAEKIFHDCISNAK
;
A
#
# COMPACT_ATOMS: atom_id res chain seq x y z
N MET A 1 -11.89 -7.34 -1.53
CA MET A 1 -10.46 -7.04 -1.76
C MET A 1 -10.26 -6.72 -3.23
N VAL A 2 -9.37 -5.78 -3.53
CA VAL A 2 -8.92 -5.49 -4.89
C VAL A 2 -7.51 -6.04 -5.04
N SER A 3 -7.16 -6.59 -6.21
CA SER A 3 -5.80 -7.00 -6.55
C SER A 3 -5.24 -6.07 -7.62
N GLY A 4 -4.00 -5.63 -7.46
CA GLY A 4 -3.38 -4.68 -8.37
C GLY A 4 -1.94 -4.33 -7.98
N LEU A 5 -1.34 -3.41 -8.74
CA LEU A 5 0.03 -2.96 -8.52
C LEU A 5 0.11 -2.01 -7.32
N ILE A 6 0.98 -2.35 -6.36
CA ILE A 6 1.37 -1.47 -5.26
C ILE A 6 2.77 -0.93 -5.56
N CYS A 7 2.95 0.39 -5.50
CA CYS A 7 4.26 1.02 -5.64
C CYS A 7 4.80 1.44 -4.27
N SER A 8 6.11 1.32 -4.08
CA SER A 8 6.78 1.72 -2.84
C SER A 8 7.80 2.83 -3.09
N GLY A 9 7.90 3.77 -2.16
CA GLY A 9 8.96 4.78 -2.16
C GLY A 9 9.10 5.43 -0.79
N ASP A 10 10.29 5.96 -0.49
CA ASP A 10 10.62 6.54 0.82
C ASP A 10 10.11 7.99 0.93
N ALA A 11 8.80 8.16 0.74
CA ALA A 11 8.12 9.45 0.86
C ALA A 11 6.65 9.25 1.14
N PHE A 12 6.12 9.98 2.12
CA PHE A 12 4.69 10.11 2.28
C PHE A 12 4.12 10.92 1.10
N ILE A 13 3.25 10.31 0.30
CA ILE A 13 2.67 10.92 -0.89
C ILE A 13 1.44 11.71 -0.49
N ASN A 14 1.57 13.04 -0.49
CA ASN A 14 0.47 13.96 -0.31
C ASN A 14 0.43 14.94 -1.50
N GLY A 15 -0.72 15.00 -2.18
CA GLY A 15 -0.97 15.95 -3.26
C GLY A 15 -0.87 15.37 -4.67
N ASN A 16 -1.60 16.03 -5.58
CA ASN A 16 -1.87 15.54 -6.93
C ASN A 16 -0.62 15.44 -7.82
N ASP A 17 0.39 16.30 -7.65
CA ASP A 17 1.54 16.35 -8.56
C ASP A 17 2.36 15.06 -8.49
N LYS A 18 2.69 14.59 -7.27
CA LYS A 18 3.42 13.33 -7.07
C LYS A 18 2.61 12.12 -7.55
N ILE A 19 1.30 12.10 -7.30
CA ILE A 19 0.41 11.02 -7.76
C ILE A 19 0.35 10.96 -9.27
N ASN A 20 0.27 12.12 -9.93
CA ASN A 20 0.24 12.18 -11.39
C ASN A 20 1.55 11.67 -11.98
N GLN A 21 2.70 12.03 -11.40
CA GLN A 21 4.00 11.46 -11.81
C GLN A 21 4.04 9.94 -11.64
N ILE A 22 3.57 9.43 -10.49
CA ILE A 22 3.51 7.98 -10.24
C ILE A 22 2.60 7.29 -11.26
N ARG A 23 1.42 7.85 -11.54
CA ARG A 23 0.47 7.31 -12.52
C ARG A 23 0.99 7.38 -13.96
N GLN A 24 1.82 8.37 -14.30
CA GLN A 24 2.48 8.41 -15.61
C GLN A 24 3.47 7.26 -15.79
N ASN A 25 4.25 6.95 -14.74
CA ASN A 25 5.22 5.86 -14.76
C ASN A 25 4.57 4.48 -14.60
N PHE A 26 3.48 4.40 -13.80
CA PHE A 26 2.77 3.18 -13.45
C PHE A 26 1.25 3.39 -13.60
N PRO A 27 0.70 3.34 -14.84
CA PRO A 27 -0.71 3.66 -15.10
C PRO A 27 -1.73 2.79 -14.37
N ASN A 28 -1.33 1.57 -13.99
CA ASN A 28 -2.19 0.58 -13.32
C ASN A 28 -1.97 0.52 -11.80
N VAL A 29 -1.27 1.49 -11.20
CA VAL A 29 -1.05 1.56 -9.75
C VAL A 29 -2.37 1.72 -9.01
N VAL A 30 -2.59 0.89 -7.99
CA VAL A 30 -3.80 0.93 -7.15
C VAL A 30 -3.54 1.48 -5.75
N ALA A 31 -2.29 1.41 -5.28
CA ALA A 31 -1.88 1.95 -3.99
C ALA A 31 -0.40 2.34 -3.99
N VAL A 32 -0.05 3.28 -3.11
CA VAL A 32 1.33 3.70 -2.84
C VAL A 32 1.60 3.59 -1.34
N GLU A 33 2.77 3.09 -0.97
CA GLU A 33 3.22 2.94 0.42
C GLU A 33 4.75 2.99 0.48
N MET A 34 5.37 2.58 1.59
CA MET A 34 6.79 2.87 1.84
C MET A 34 7.69 1.61 1.99
N GLU A 35 7.15 0.39 2.07
CA GLU A 35 7.94 -0.80 2.44
C GLU A 35 7.79 -2.04 1.53
N ALA A 36 6.67 -2.21 0.84
CA ALA A 36 6.28 -3.48 0.19
C ALA A 36 7.30 -3.95 -0.85
N ALA A 37 7.82 -3.05 -1.69
CA ALA A 37 8.80 -3.39 -2.71
C ALA A 37 10.15 -3.77 -2.09
N ALA A 38 10.53 -3.17 -0.96
CA ALA A 38 11.76 -3.53 -0.25
C ALA A 38 11.64 -4.95 0.35
N ILE A 39 10.49 -5.27 0.97
CA ILE A 39 10.20 -6.63 1.45
C ILE A 39 10.20 -7.63 0.28
N ALA A 40 9.49 -7.30 -0.80
CA ALA A 40 9.42 -8.13 -2.01
C ALA A 40 10.81 -8.37 -2.61
N GLN A 41 11.67 -7.36 -2.64
CA GLN A 41 13.03 -7.46 -3.14
C GLN A 41 13.88 -8.43 -2.31
N VAL A 42 13.75 -8.40 -0.98
CA VAL A 42 14.43 -9.35 -0.09
C VAL A 42 13.88 -10.76 -0.31
N CYS A 43 12.55 -10.95 -0.28
CA CYS A 43 11.94 -12.26 -0.54
C CYS A 43 12.36 -12.84 -1.89
N HIS A 44 12.40 -12.01 -2.94
CA HIS A 44 12.88 -12.40 -4.26
C HIS A 44 14.35 -12.85 -4.22
N GLY A 45 15.23 -12.11 -3.57
CA GLY A 45 16.65 -12.47 -3.41
C GLY A 45 16.88 -13.79 -2.66
N PHE A 46 15.94 -14.19 -1.80
CA PHE A 46 15.97 -15.46 -1.07
C PHE A 46 15.08 -16.57 -1.66
N ASN A 47 14.45 -16.34 -2.81
CA ASN A 47 13.48 -17.25 -3.42
C ASN A 47 12.33 -17.66 -2.49
N LEU A 48 11.87 -16.74 -1.65
CA LEU A 48 10.74 -16.97 -0.74
C LEU A 48 9.43 -16.48 -1.39
N PRO A 49 8.36 -17.29 -1.37
CA PRO A 49 7.05 -16.82 -1.76
C PRO A 49 6.58 -15.73 -0.79
N PHE A 50 5.91 -14.70 -1.31
CA PHE A 50 5.37 -13.62 -0.50
C PHE A 50 4.05 -13.12 -1.07
N VAL A 51 3.25 -12.49 -0.22
CA VAL A 51 2.06 -11.73 -0.59
C VAL A 51 2.05 -10.45 0.23
N ILE A 52 1.70 -9.33 -0.42
CA ILE A 52 1.52 -8.04 0.26
C ILE A 52 0.03 -7.76 0.32
N VAL A 53 -0.47 -7.55 1.53
CA VAL A 53 -1.84 -7.11 1.79
C VAL A 53 -1.78 -5.78 2.52
N ARG A 54 -2.46 -4.77 1.97
CA ARG A 54 -2.55 -3.43 2.55
C ARG A 54 -4.01 -3.01 2.60
N ALA A 55 -4.39 -2.42 3.73
CA ALA A 55 -5.61 -1.62 3.83
C ALA A 55 -5.21 -0.17 3.57
N VAL A 56 -5.89 0.46 2.63
CA VAL A 56 -5.65 1.86 2.26
C VAL A 56 -6.36 2.73 3.29
N SER A 57 -5.59 3.50 4.05
CA SER A 57 -6.03 4.40 5.14
C SER A 57 -6.52 5.77 4.66
N ASP A 58 -6.12 6.16 3.46
CA ASP A 58 -6.34 7.49 2.92
C ASP A 58 -6.36 7.45 1.39
N VAL A 59 -7.19 8.31 0.80
CA VAL A 59 -7.02 8.69 -0.60
C VAL A 59 -5.99 9.82 -0.57
N ALA A 60 -4.93 9.73 -1.37
CA ALA A 60 -3.82 10.69 -1.35
C ALA A 60 -4.20 12.09 -1.92
N ASP A 61 -5.37 12.60 -1.58
CA ASP A 61 -5.80 13.97 -1.80
C ASP A 61 -5.30 14.89 -0.66
N LYS A 62 -5.74 16.15 -0.69
CA LYS A 62 -5.23 17.21 0.20
C LYS A 62 -5.52 16.98 1.69
N GLU A 63 -6.36 16.01 2.06
CA GLU A 63 -6.71 15.72 3.47
C GLU A 63 -6.06 14.46 4.04
N SER A 64 -5.10 13.86 3.33
CA SER A 64 -4.53 12.55 3.67
C SER A 64 -3.93 12.42 5.08
N HIS A 65 -3.37 13.49 5.64
CA HIS A 65 -2.81 13.46 7.00
C HIS A 65 -3.85 13.33 8.11
N LEU A 66 -5.03 13.94 7.96
CA LEU A 66 -6.11 13.84 8.97
C LEU A 66 -6.76 12.45 8.91
N SER A 67 -6.97 11.93 7.70
CA SER A 67 -7.53 10.59 7.46
C SER A 67 -6.62 9.48 7.97
N PHE A 68 -5.30 9.62 7.82
CA PHE A 68 -4.36 8.56 8.17
C PHE A 68 -4.41 8.17 9.66
N GLU A 69 -4.31 9.13 10.58
CA GLU A 69 -4.30 8.82 12.01
C GLU A 69 -5.62 8.23 12.50
N GLU A 70 -6.75 8.67 11.94
CA GLU A 70 -8.08 8.19 12.32
C GLU A 70 -8.32 6.74 11.86
N PHE A 71 -7.87 6.37 10.66
CA PHE A 71 -8.14 5.05 10.08
C PHE A 71 -7.06 4.01 10.33
N LEU A 72 -5.88 4.38 10.84
CA LEU A 72 -4.78 3.45 11.09
C LEU A 72 -5.18 2.24 11.97
N PRO A 73 -5.90 2.40 13.10
CA PRO A 73 -6.29 1.26 13.94
C PRO A 73 -7.25 0.30 13.22
N LEU A 74 -8.21 0.85 12.47
CA LEU A 74 -9.20 0.08 11.71
C LEU A 74 -8.57 -0.67 10.54
N ALA A 75 -7.64 -0.02 9.83
CA ALA A 75 -6.88 -0.62 8.74
C ALA A 75 -6.07 -1.83 9.24
N ALA A 76 -5.41 -1.70 10.39
CA ALA A 76 -4.64 -2.78 11.00
C ALA A 76 -5.51 -3.98 11.40
N GLU A 77 -6.64 -3.74 12.08
CA GLU A 77 -7.59 -4.79 12.48
C GLU A 77 -8.12 -5.56 11.25
N LYS A 78 -8.48 -4.83 10.20
CA LYS A 78 -9.07 -5.41 9.00
C LYS A 78 -8.11 -6.32 8.24
N ILE A 79 -6.84 -5.91 8.08
CA ILE A 79 -5.82 -6.77 7.45
C ILE A 79 -5.61 -8.05 8.26
N PHE A 80 -5.53 -7.95 9.58
CA PHE A 80 -5.32 -9.12 10.44
C PHE A 80 -6.44 -10.14 10.29
N HIS A 81 -7.69 -9.67 10.35
CA HIS A 81 -8.85 -10.53 10.16
C HIS A 81 -8.88 -11.17 8.76
N ASP A 82 -8.68 -10.39 7.70
CA ASP A 82 -8.75 -10.87 6.32
C ASP A 82 -7.63 -11.87 5.99
N CYS A 83 -6.40 -11.63 6.48
CA CYS A 83 -5.27 -12.54 6.28
C CYS A 83 -5.46 -13.87 7.02
N ILE A 84 -5.96 -13.86 8.26
CA ILE A 84 -6.11 -15.10 9.04
C ILE A 84 -7.34 -15.91 8.60
N SER A 85 -8.45 -15.23 8.29
CA SER A 85 -9.69 -15.91 7.91
C SER A 85 -9.64 -16.53 6.50
N ASN A 86 -8.86 -15.94 5.58
CA ASN A 86 -8.73 -16.41 4.20
C ASN A 86 -7.40 -17.13 3.89
N ALA A 87 -6.52 -17.35 4.87
CA ALA A 87 -5.29 -18.15 4.68
C ALA A 87 -5.54 -19.68 4.67
N LYS A 88 -6.76 -20.12 4.31
CA LYS A 88 -7.11 -21.54 4.12
C LYS A 88 -7.00 -21.94 2.65
#